data_AF-A0A1L2JZL1-F1
#
_entry.id   AF-A0A1L2JZL1-F1
#
_cell.length_a   1.000
_cell.length_b   1.000
_cell.length_c   1.000
_cell.angle_alpha   90.00
_cell.angle_beta   90.00
_cell.angle_gamma   90.00
#
_symmetry.space_group_name_H-M   'P 1'
#
loop_
_entity.id
_entity.type
_entity.pdbx_description
1 polymer ?
#
loop_
_entity_poly.entity_id
_entity_poly.type
_entity_poly.pdbx_seq_one_letter_code
_entity_poly.pdbx_strand_id
1 'polypeptide(L)'
;DKSKEPKHDHGGCGNIQPEVRREGLRLTGTWKAQKGDEENEGQQPEKKPITPQMALNIFRHISTDDIKRMGLSNDYARPEWM
;
A
#
# COMPACT_ATOMS: atom_id res chain seq x y z
N ASP A 1 11.95 -3.80 30.69
CA ASP A 1 11.67 -2.52 30.01
C ASP A 1 12.53 -2.30 28.77
N LYS A 2 11.96 -2.49 27.56
CA LYS A 2 12.49 -1.88 26.33
C LYS A 2 11.73 -0.58 26.11
N SER A 3 12.19 0.46 26.79
CA SER A 3 11.70 1.83 26.67
C SER A 3 11.90 2.31 25.23
N LYS A 4 10.77 2.42 24.51
CA LYS A 4 10.49 3.26 23.33
C LYS A 4 11.74 3.78 22.61
N GLU A 5 12.30 2.97 21.72
CA GLU A 5 13.06 3.52 20.59
C GLU A 5 12.16 4.54 19.87
N PRO A 6 12.69 5.72 19.48
CA PRO A 6 11.90 6.70 18.75
C PRO A 6 11.33 6.04 17.50
N LYS A 7 10.00 6.10 17.33
CA LYS A 7 9.35 5.57 16.13
C LYS A 7 10.02 6.19 14.91
N HIS A 8 10.74 5.37 14.16
CA HIS A 8 11.31 5.78 12.89
C HIS A 8 10.13 6.02 11.94
N ASP A 9 9.95 7.28 11.53
CA ASP A 9 8.95 7.62 10.52
C ASP A 9 9.51 7.23 9.15
N HIS A 10 8.79 6.34 8.47
CA HIS A 10 9.14 5.89 7.13
C HIS A 10 8.65 6.86 6.03
N GLY A 11 8.08 8.02 6.39
CA GLY A 11 7.68 9.07 5.46
C GLY A 11 6.40 8.76 4.67
N GLY A 12 5.49 7.98 5.25
CA GLY A 12 4.24 7.55 4.61
C GLY A 12 3.10 8.59 4.66
N CYS A 13 2.05 8.39 3.87
CA CYS A 13 0.87 9.27 3.85
C CYS A 13 -0.15 9.02 4.99
N GLY A 14 0.13 8.09 5.91
CA GLY A 14 -0.72 7.78 7.06
C GLY A 14 -1.95 6.90 6.77
N ASN A 15 -2.23 6.56 5.51
CA ASN A 15 -3.35 5.69 5.15
C ASN A 15 -3.09 4.21 5.48
N ILE A 16 -4.15 3.48 5.83
CA ILE A 16 -4.11 2.05 6.10
C ILE A 16 -3.85 1.29 4.79
N GLN A 17 -2.93 0.32 4.83
CA GLN A 17 -2.67 -0.57 3.70
C GLN A 17 -3.74 -1.67 3.61
N PRO A 18 -4.27 -1.98 2.41
CA PRO A 18 -5.21 -3.08 2.24
C PRO A 18 -4.55 -4.44 2.34
N GLU A 19 -5.34 -5.45 2.74
CA GLU A 19 -5.03 -6.84 2.43
C GLU A 19 -5.45 -7.13 0.97
N VAL A 20 -4.50 -7.51 0.12
CA VAL A 20 -4.75 -7.79 -1.30
C VAL A 20 -5.04 -9.27 -1.53
N ARG A 21 -6.16 -9.59 -2.19
CA ARG A 21 -6.51 -10.96 -2.61
C ARG A 21 -6.77 -11.03 -4.11
N ARG A 22 -6.38 -12.15 -4.73
CA ARG A 22 -6.62 -12.45 -6.14
C ARG A 22 -7.86 -13.33 -6.30
N GLU A 23 -8.78 -12.89 -7.14
CA GLU A 23 -10.01 -13.61 -7.50
C GLU A 23 -10.10 -13.69 -9.03
N GLY A 24 -9.73 -14.85 -9.59
CA GLY A 24 -9.57 -15.00 -11.05
C GLY A 24 -8.52 -14.03 -11.60
N LEU A 25 -8.95 -13.14 -12.49
CA LEU A 25 -8.12 -12.08 -13.10
C LEU A 25 -8.23 -10.72 -12.38
N ARG A 26 -8.92 -10.65 -11.24
CA ARG A 26 -9.12 -9.39 -10.50
C ARG A 26 -8.35 -9.42 -9.18
N LEU A 27 -7.90 -8.24 -8.76
CA LEU A 27 -7.35 -8.00 -7.44
C LEU A 27 -8.36 -7.21 -6.61
N THR A 28 -8.58 -7.62 -5.37
CA THR A 28 -9.47 -6.95 -4.42
C THR A 28 -8.67 -6.58 -3.17
N GLY A 29 -8.69 -5.29 -2.81
CA GLY A 29 -8.15 -4.80 -1.55
C GLY A 29 -9.22 -4.81 -0.45
N THR A 30 -8.83 -5.21 0.76
CA THR A 30 -9.68 -5.16 1.95
C THR A 30 -9.05 -4.26 3.00
N TRP A 31 -9.72 -3.18 3.38
CA TRP A 31 -9.30 -2.25 4.44
C TRP A 31 -10.05 -2.58 5.72
N LYS A 32 -9.31 -2.87 6.79
CA LYS A 32 -9.86 -3.12 8.12
C LYS A 32 -9.91 -1.79 8.88
N ALA A 33 -10.94 -1.60 9.71
CA ALA A 33 -11.02 -0.47 10.61
C ALA A 33 -9.79 -0.43 11.53
N GLN A 34 -9.25 0.76 11.78
CA GLN A 34 -8.10 0.94 12.65
C GLN A 34 -8.52 0.72 14.12
N LYS A 35 -7.79 -0.13 14.84
CA LYS A 35 -8.04 -0.34 16.27
C LYS A 35 -7.78 0.96 17.03
N GLY A 36 -8.73 1.39 17.86
CA GLY A 36 -8.64 2.62 18.66
C GLY A 36 -9.27 3.86 18.04
N ASP A 37 -9.97 3.72 16.91
CA ASP A 37 -10.84 4.76 16.38
C ASP A 37 -12.29 4.41 16.79
N GLU A 38 -12.72 4.88 17.97
CA GLU A 38 -14.00 4.51 18.62
C GLU A 38 -15.22 4.73 17.71
N GLU A 39 -15.13 5.64 16.73
CA GLU A 39 -16.18 5.92 15.75
C GLU A 39 -16.23 4.88 14.62
N ASN A 40 -15.12 4.18 14.37
CA ASN A 40 -14.99 3.13 13.35
C ASN A 40 -14.94 1.71 13.93
N GLU A 41 -14.94 1.56 15.26
CA GLU A 41 -14.99 0.25 15.92
C GLU A 41 -16.34 -0.45 15.64
N GLY A 42 -16.34 -1.32 14.64
CA GLY A 42 -17.51 -2.10 14.21
C GLY A 42 -17.87 -1.95 12.74
N GLN A 43 -17.22 -1.05 12.00
CA GLN A 43 -17.40 -1.00 10.55
C GLN A 43 -16.90 -2.29 9.89
N GLN A 44 -17.75 -2.83 9.01
CA GLN A 44 -17.38 -3.97 8.19
C GLN A 44 -16.17 -3.61 7.32
N PRO A 45 -15.21 -4.53 7.12
CA PRO A 45 -14.05 -4.28 6.28
C PRO A 45 -14.47 -3.82 4.90
N GLU A 46 -13.94 -2.68 4.46
CA GLU A 46 -14.23 -2.15 3.14
C GLU A 46 -13.50 -2.98 2.09
N LYS A 47 -14.24 -3.47 1.07
CA LYS A 47 -13.68 -4.22 -0.05
C LYS A 47 -13.82 -3.42 -1.33
N LYS A 48 -12.70 -3.16 -2.00
CA LYS A 48 -12.67 -2.44 -3.29
C LYS A 48 -11.81 -3.20 -4.30
N PRO A 49 -12.21 -3.26 -5.58
CA PRO A 49 -11.34 -3.79 -6.63
C PRO A 49 -10.14 -2.84 -6.83
N ILE A 50 -8.95 -3.42 -7.00
CA ILE A 50 -7.77 -2.68 -7.42
C ILE A 50 -7.78 -2.65 -8.94
N THR A 51 -8.11 -1.50 -9.49
CA THR A 51 -8.17 -1.31 -10.95
C THR A 51 -6.76 -1.13 -11.54
N PRO A 52 -6.55 -1.44 -12.83
CA PRO A 52 -5.26 -1.18 -13.49
C PRO A 52 -4.83 0.29 -13.38
N GLN A 53 -5.78 1.23 -13.51
CA GLN A 53 -5.49 2.67 -13.38
C GLN A 53 -4.99 3.03 -11.98
N MET A 54 -5.55 2.42 -10.93
CA MET A 54 -5.07 2.63 -9.56
C MET A 54 -3.64 2.12 -9.38
N ALA A 55 -3.35 0.91 -9.87
CA ALA A 55 -2.00 0.33 -9.79
C ALA A 55 -0.98 1.18 -10.54
N LEU A 56 -1.31 1.60 -11.77
CA LEU A 56 -0.48 2.47 -12.60
C LEU A 56 -0.18 3.80 -11.91
N ASN A 57 -1.19 4.42 -11.29
CA ASN A 57 -1.00 5.66 -10.56
C ASN A 57 -0.03 5.45 -9.39
N ILE A 58 -0.16 4.37 -8.61
CA ILE A 58 0.74 4.06 -7.51
C ILE A 58 2.18 3.84 -8.01
N PHE A 59 2.35 3.04 -9.07
CA PHE A 59 3.66 2.76 -9.67
C PHE A 59 4.40 4.02 -10.12
N ARG A 60 3.69 5.02 -10.65
CA ARG A 60 4.27 6.32 -11.03
C ARG A 60 4.77 7.15 -9.85
N HIS A 61 4.26 6.91 -8.64
CA HIS A 61 4.69 7.63 -7.43
C HIS A 61 5.91 7.00 -6.74
N ILE A 62 6.34 5.81 -7.18
CA ILE A 62 7.52 5.15 -6.61
C ILE A 62 8.77 5.94 -7.03
N SER A 63 9.56 6.35 -6.04
CA SER A 63 10.79 7.11 -6.25
C SER A 63 11.84 6.27 -7.01
N THR A 64 12.77 6.93 -7.70
CA THR A 64 13.88 6.25 -8.39
C THR A 64 14.76 5.44 -7.43
N ASP A 65 14.94 5.94 -6.21
CA ASP A 65 15.72 5.28 -5.16
C ASP A 65 15.02 4.00 -4.69
N ASP A 66 13.69 4.03 -4.55
CA ASP A 66 12.93 2.84 -4.16
C ASP A 66 12.81 1.83 -5.30
N ILE A 67 12.69 2.28 -6.56
CA ILE A 67 12.81 1.41 -7.75
C ILE A 67 14.13 0.63 -7.69
N LYS A 68 15.25 1.31 -7.42
CA LYS A 68 16.56 0.66 -7.29
C LYS A 68 16.64 -0.29 -6.09
N ARG A 69 16.08 0.10 -4.94
CA ARG A 69 16.04 -0.75 -3.72
C ARG A 69 15.21 -2.03 -3.93
N MET A 70 14.17 -1.97 -4.76
CA MET A 70 13.38 -3.15 -5.14
C MET A 70 14.07 -4.05 -6.17
N GLY A 71 15.26 -3.67 -6.67
CA GLY A 71 15.99 -4.44 -7.67
C GLY A 71 15.52 -4.22 -9.11
N LEU A 72 14.82 -3.11 -9.38
CA LEU A 72 14.35 -2.72 -10.70
C LEU A 72 15.25 -1.66 -11.34
N SER A 73 15.04 -1.41 -12.63
CA SER A 73 15.81 -0.43 -13.41
C SER A 73 14.93 0.75 -13.83
N ASN A 74 15.44 1.98 -13.64
CA ASN A 74 14.75 3.18 -14.12
C ASN A 74 14.72 3.29 -15.65
N ASP A 75 15.70 2.68 -16.34
CA ASP A 75 15.84 2.80 -17.79
C ASP A 75 15.20 1.62 -18.55
N TYR A 76 15.13 0.44 -17.92
CA TYR A 76 14.74 -0.80 -18.60
C TYR A 76 13.55 -1.55 -17.98
N ALA A 77 13.19 -1.26 -16.73
CA ALA A 77 12.20 -2.04 -16.00
C ALA A 77 11.40 -1.20 -15.00
N ARG A 78 10.83 -0.09 -15.46
CA ARG A 78 10.00 0.74 -14.59
C ARG A 78 8.65 0.06 -14.28
N PRO A 79 8.17 0.08 -13.02
CA PRO A 79 6.94 -0.61 -12.64
C PRO A 79 5.72 -0.17 -13.44
N GLU A 80 5.65 1.09 -13.87
CA GLU A 80 4.51 1.61 -14.63
C GLU A 80 4.43 1.12 -16.09
N TRP A 81 5.36 0.26 -16.54
CA TRP A 81 5.36 -0.37 -17.86
C TRP A 81 4.75 -1.78 -17.87
N MET A 82 4.37 -2.32 -16.71
CA MET A 82 3.58 -3.56 -16.60
C MET A 82 2.12 -3.34 -17.01
#